data_AF-A0A0W0WN14-F1
#
_entry.id   AF-A0A0W0WN14-F1
#
_cell.length_a   1.000
_cell.length_b   1.000
_cell.length_c   1.000
_cell.angle_alpha   90.00
_cell.angle_beta   90.00
_cell.angle_gamma   90.00
#
_symmetry.space_group_name_H-M   'P 1'
#
loop_
_entity.id
_entity.type
_entity.pdbx_description
1 polymer ?
#
loop_
_entity_poly.entity_id
_entity_poly.type
_entity_poly.pdbx_seq_one_letter_code
_entity_poly.pdbx_strand_id
1 'polypeptide(L)' 'MITRLLKLGMLIFLVNLQTMALANLPGDPYQFDMKTCVEQNIKNCMNGVCIPSTPTDCPTQCRVNAVNKCKAMSQQEKL' A
#
# COMPACT_ATOMS: atom_id res chain seq x y z
N MET A 1 -20.55 41.19 -31.49
CA MET A 1 -20.69 41.17 -30.02
C MET A 1 -21.02 39.78 -29.46
N ILE A 2 -20.65 38.68 -30.16
CA ILE A 2 -21.02 37.29 -29.81
C ILE A 2 -19.78 36.47 -29.36
N THR A 3 -18.58 36.90 -29.74
CA THR A 3 -17.31 36.22 -29.43
C THR A 3 -16.81 36.40 -27.99
N ARG A 4 -17.37 37.34 -27.23
CA ARG A 4 -16.97 37.57 -25.82
C ARG A 4 -17.74 36.69 -24.82
N LEU A 5 -18.93 36.21 -25.18
CA LEU A 5 -19.75 35.33 -24.33
C LEU A 5 -19.22 33.88 -24.33
N LEU A 6 -18.61 33.45 -25.44
CA LEU A 6 -18.05 32.09 -25.56
C LEU A 6 -16.85 31.85 -24.64
N LYS A 7 -16.01 32.87 -24.43
CA LYS A 7 -14.82 32.78 -23.56
C LYS A 7 -15.16 32.70 -22.07
N LEU A 8 -16.32 33.22 -21.66
CA LEU A 8 -16.72 33.23 -20.26
C LEU A 8 -17.33 31.89 -19.82
N GLY A 9 -17.98 31.16 -20.73
CA GLY A 9 -18.54 29.84 -20.44
C GLY A 9 -17.47 28.75 -20.21
N MET A 10 -16.31 28.88 -20.85
CA MET A 10 -15.21 27.90 -20.75
C MET A 10 -14.46 27.95 -19.40
N LEU A 11 -14.52 29.08 -18.68
CA LEU A 11 -13.83 29.26 -17.39
C LEU A 11 -14.63 28.73 -16.19
N ILE A 12 -15.95 28.56 -16.31
CA ILE A 12 -16.81 28.14 -15.18
C ILE A 12 -16.78 26.61 -14.97
N PHE A 13 -16.40 25.84 -15.99
CA PHE A 13 -16.35 24.37 -15.90
C PHE A 13 -15.14 23.82 -15.12
N LEU A 14 -14.10 24.63 -14.89
CA LEU A 14 -12.87 24.21 -14.21
C LEU A 14 -12.91 24.40 -12.68
N VAL A 15 -13.90 25.13 -12.14
CA VAL A 15 -13.93 25.52 -10.72
C VAL A 15 -14.57 24.45 -9.82
N ASN A 16 -15.26 23.46 -10.38
CA ASN A 16 -16.05 22.50 -9.59
C ASN A 16 -15.41 21.10 -9.44
N LEU A 17 -14.13 20.92 -9.79
CA LEU A 17 -13.51 19.58 -9.77
C LEU A 17 -12.56 19.31 -8.60
N GLN A 18 -12.65 20.03 -7.47
CA GLN A 18 -11.73 19.79 -6.35
C GLN A 18 -12.38 19.87 -4.97
N THR A 19 -13.38 19.04 -4.69
CA THR A 19 -13.70 18.66 -3.30
C THR A 19 -14.40 17.30 -3.28
N MET A 20 -13.76 16.24 -3.77
CA MET A 20 -14.17 14.89 -3.40
C MET A 20 -12.96 14.12 -2.88
N ALA A 21 -13.17 13.56 -1.68
CA ALA A 21 -12.31 12.63 -0.97
C ALA A 21 -11.04 13.21 -0.30
N LEU A 22 -11.25 13.99 0.77
CA LEU A 22 -10.45 13.76 1.98
C LEU A 22 -11.05 12.55 2.71
N ALA A 23 -11.02 11.39 2.06
CA ALA A 23 -11.31 10.12 2.70
C ALA A 23 -10.13 9.84 3.62
N ASN A 24 -10.39 9.79 4.93
CA ASN A 24 -9.56 9.21 5.98
C ASN A 24 -8.19 8.72 5.47
N LEU A 25 -7.16 9.57 5.52
CA LEU A 25 -5.82 9.03 5.47
C LEU A 25 -5.64 8.25 6.77
N PRO A 26 -5.54 6.91 6.74
CA PRO A 26 -5.06 6.18 7.90
C PRO A 26 -3.65 6.73 8.18
N GLY A 27 -3.34 6.91 9.46
CA GLY A 27 -2.14 7.62 9.93
C GLY A 27 -0.88 7.27 9.16
N ASP A 28 -0.01 8.27 9.07
CA ASP A 28 1.38 8.23 8.59
C ASP A 28 1.75 7.02 7.68
N PRO A 29 1.86 7.20 6.35
CA PRO A 29 2.16 6.11 5.42
C PRO A 29 3.51 5.42 5.66
N TYR A 30 4.30 5.92 6.63
CA TYR A 30 5.62 5.42 6.98
C TYR A 30 5.72 4.77 8.36
N GLN A 31 4.60 4.54 9.08
CA GLN A 31 4.70 3.71 10.27
C GLN A 31 4.76 2.23 9.90
N PHE A 32 5.91 1.61 10.17
CA PHE A 32 6.10 0.19 10.01
C PHE A 32 5.08 -0.62 10.82
N ASP A 33 4.09 -1.17 10.11
CA ASP A 33 3.10 -2.07 10.68
C ASP A 33 3.62 -3.52 10.63
N MET A 34 4.07 -4.00 11.80
CA MET A 34 4.66 -5.34 11.93
C MET A 34 3.71 -6.44 11.44
N LYS A 35 2.41 -6.29 11.69
CA LYS A 35 1.41 -7.30 11.30
C LYS A 35 1.30 -7.39 9.78
N THR A 36 1.12 -6.25 9.11
CA THR A 36 1.04 -6.14 7.66
C THR A 36 2.32 -6.63 7.00
N CYS A 37 3.48 -6.27 7.54
CA CYS A 37 4.76 -6.78 7.06
C CYS A 37 4.80 -8.31 7.10
N VAL A 38 4.44 -8.92 8.23
CA VAL A 38 4.47 -10.38 8.40
C VAL A 38 3.47 -11.06 7.46
N GLU A 39 2.23 -10.56 7.40
CA GLU A 39 1.20 -11.12 6.53
C GLU A 39 1.57 -11.07 5.05
N GLN A 40 2.13 -9.95 4.59
CA GLN A 40 2.60 -9.80 3.20
C GLN A 40 3.78 -10.73 2.91
N ASN A 41 4.77 -10.82 3.80
CA ASN A 41 5.92 -11.69 3.58
C ASN A 41 5.56 -13.18 3.62
N ILE A 42 4.59 -13.59 4.46
CA ILE A 42 4.04 -14.95 4.44
C ILE A 42 3.39 -15.23 3.09
N LYS A 43 2.49 -14.34 2.61
CA LYS A 43 1.81 -14.53 1.33
C LYS A 43 2.80 -14.64 0.17
N ASN A 44 3.80 -13.77 0.13
CA ASN A 44 4.83 -13.79 -0.90
C ASN A 44 5.66 -15.07 -0.86
N CYS A 45 6.02 -15.53 0.33
CA CYS A 45 6.75 -16.78 0.51
C CYS A 45 5.90 -18.00 0.10
N MET A 46 4.63 -18.05 0.49
CA MET A 46 3.72 -19.12 0.09
C MET A 46 3.54 -19.17 -1.44
N ASN A 47 3.41 -18.02 -2.10
CA ASN A 47 3.18 -17.95 -3.54
C ASN A 47 4.46 -18.17 -4.36
N GLY A 48 5.64 -17.84 -3.83
CA GLY A 48 6.91 -17.91 -4.56
C GLY A 48 7.78 -19.11 -4.24
N VAL A 49 7.62 -19.71 -3.05
CA VAL A 49 8.49 -20.76 -2.53
C VAL A 49 7.72 -22.06 -2.28
N CYS A 50 6.54 -21.98 -1.66
CA CYS A 50 5.74 -23.17 -1.34
C CYS A 50 4.92 -23.65 -2.54
N ILE A 51 5.58 -24.24 -3.54
CA ILE A 51 4.95 -25.00 -4.63
C ILE A 51 4.40 -26.36 -4.13
N PRO A 52 3.52 -27.05 -4.87
CA PRO A 52 2.91 -28.31 -4.42
C PRO A 52 3.89 -29.45 -4.07
N SER A 53 5.11 -29.41 -4.60
CA SER A 53 6.19 -30.36 -4.31
C SER A 53 7.08 -29.95 -3.13
N THR A 54 6.75 -28.86 -2.43
CA THR A 54 7.56 -28.34 -1.32
C THR A 54 7.25 -29.10 -0.04
N PRO A 55 8.24 -29.27 0.87
CA PRO A 55 8.03 -29.90 2.16
C PRO A 55 6.82 -29.34 2.95
N THR A 56 6.15 -30.21 3.71
CA THR A 56 4.95 -29.88 4.50
C THR A 56 5.18 -28.76 5.51
N ASP A 57 6.42 -28.53 5.91
CA ASP A 57 6.85 -27.48 6.82
C ASP A 57 7.09 -26.11 6.15
N CYS A 58 6.97 -26.01 4.82
CA CYS A 58 7.12 -24.75 4.09
C CYS A 58 6.27 -23.59 4.66
N PRO A 59 4.98 -23.78 5.01
CA PRO A 59 4.18 -22.72 5.63
C PRO A 59 4.75 -22.24 6.97
N THR A 60 5.30 -23.16 7.76
CA THR A 60 5.94 -22.85 9.05
C THR A 60 7.24 -22.09 8.83
N GLN A 61 8.08 -22.51 7.88
CA GLN A 61 9.30 -21.80 7.53
C GLN A 61 9.01 -20.39 7.02
N CYS A 62 7.99 -20.22 6.16
CA CYS A 62 7.57 -18.91 5.67
C CYS A 62 7.15 -17.97 6.81
N ARG A 63 6.44 -18.48 7.83
CA ARG A 63 6.08 -17.68 9.02
C ARG A 63 7.31 -17.24 9.81
N VAL A 64 8.23 -18.16 10.10
CA VAL A 64 9.46 -17.84 10.84
C VAL A 64 10.30 -16.81 10.09
N ASN A 65 10.48 -17.00 8.78
CA ASN A 65 11.25 -16.09 7.93
C ASN A 65 10.61 -14.71 7.84
N ALA A 66 9.29 -14.64 7.68
CA ALA A 66 8.56 -13.38 7.65
C ALA A 66 8.70 -12.60 8.96
N VAL A 67 8.54 -13.25 10.11
CA VAL A 67 8.70 -12.62 11.43
C VAL A 67 10.12 -12.10 11.63
N ASN A 68 11.14 -12.90 11.31
CA ASN A 68 12.54 -12.50 11.46
C ASN A 68 12.88 -11.31 10.56
N LYS A 69 12.44 -11.33 9.30
CA LYS A 69 12.68 -10.24 8.34
C LYS A 69 12.00 -8.94 8.80
N CYS A 70 10.73 -9.01 9.18
CA CYS A 70 10.00 -7.85 9.66
C CYS A 70 10.57 -7.29 10.97
N LYS A 71 11.05 -8.17 11.86
CA LYS A 71 11.74 -7.73 13.08
C LYS A 71 13.01 -6.96 12.74
N ALA A 72 13.83 -7.45 11.81
CA ALA A 72 15.03 -6.76 11.36
C ALA A 72 14.72 -5.39 10.73
N MET A 73 13.67 -5.30 9.90
CA MET A 73 13.22 -4.04 9.29
C MET A 73 12.75 -3.03 10.35
N SER A 74 11.97 -3.47 11.34
CA SER A 74 11.50 -2.61 12.44
C SER A 74 12.64 -2.05 13.32
N GLN A 75 13.79 -2.73 13.34
CA GLN A 75 14.97 -2.28 14.06
C GLN A 75 15.79 -1.28 13.23
N GLN A 76 15.78 -1.41 11.90
CA GLN A 76 16.44 -0.48 10.98
C GLN A 76 15.73 0.87 10.90
N GLU A 77 14.40 0.92 11.01
CA GLU A 77 13.65 2.20 11.02
C GLU A 77 13.76 2.98 12.33
N LYS A 78 14.37 2.40 13.38
CA LYS A 78 14.58 3.06 14.68
C LYS A 78 15.96 3.72 14.81
N LEU A 79 16.81 3.59 13.78
CA LEU A 79 18.14 4.18 13.68
C LEU A 79 18.11 5.40 12.75
#